data_AF-A0A0J8TIU0-F1
#
_entry.id   AF-A0A0J8TIU0-F1
#
_cell.length_a   1.000
_cell.length_b   1.000
_cell.length_c   1.000
_cell.angle_alpha   90.00
_cell.angle_beta   90.00
_cell.angle_gamma   90.00
#
_symmetry.space_group_name_H-M   'P 1'
#
loop_
_entity.id
_entity.type
_entity.pdbx_description
1 polymer ?
#
loop_
_entity_poly.entity_id
_entity_poly.type
_entity_poly.pdbx_seq_one_letter_code
_entity_poly.pdbx_strand_id
1 'polypeptide(L)' 'MATNIESYTHRIGRTGRAGKSGVAITFLGNEDADVMYDLKQMLMKSSISRVPEETPQA' A
#
# COMPACT_ATOMS: atom_id res chain seq x y z
N MET A 1 3.34 -8.49 -6.02
CA MET A 1 3.63 -7.44 -5.00
C MET A 1 4.77 -7.88 -4.07
N ALA A 2 5.11 -7.13 -3.01
CA ALA A 2 5.96 -7.68 -1.95
C ALA A 2 5.22 -8.83 -1.24
N THR A 3 5.94 -9.88 -0.84
CA THR A 3 5.36 -11.09 -0.23
C THR A 3 4.78 -10.88 1.18
N ASN A 4 5.08 -9.75 1.81
CA ASN A 4 4.46 -9.33 3.07
C ASN A 4 4.38 -7.81 3.18
N ILE A 5 3.52 -7.33 4.09
CA ILE A 5 3.22 -5.91 4.25
C ILE A 5 4.40 -5.09 4.82
N GLU A 6 5.27 -5.72 5.61
CA GLU A 6 6.45 -5.06 6.18
C GLU A 6 7.45 -4.68 5.07
N SER A 7 7.72 -5.62 4.15
CA SER A 7 8.58 -5.40 2.99
C SER A 7 8.00 -4.32 2.07
N TYR A 8 6.68 -4.30 1.89
CA TYR A 8 6.01 -3.22 1.16
C TYR A 8 6.21 -1.85 1.84
N THR A 9 6.06 -1.79 3.17
CA THR A 9 6.25 -0.57 3.96
C THR A 9 7.67 -0.02 3.82
N HIS A 10 8.68 -0.89 3.89
CA HIS A 10 10.08 -0.50 3.67
C HIS A 10 10.34 0.06 2.26
N ARG A 11 9.68 -0.50 1.23
CA ARG A 11 9.77 -0.02 -0.16
C ARG A 11 9.18 1.37 -0.31
N ILE A 12 7.94 1.60 0.12
CA ILE A 12 7.27 2.90 -0.07
C ILE A 12 7.92 4.00 0.80
N GLY A 13 8.50 3.63 1.94
CA GLY A 13 9.28 4.52 2.81
C GLY A 13 10.60 5.03 2.21
N ARG A 14 10.93 4.67 0.96
CA ARG A 14 12.00 5.32 0.18
C ARG A 14 11.54 6.64 -0.44
N THR A 15 10.23 6.82 -0.65
CA THR A 15 9.63 8.07 -1.15
C THR A 15 9.36 9.03 0.01
N GLY A 16 9.23 10.33 -0.28
CA GLY A 16 8.63 11.30 0.66
C GLY A 16 9.29 11.38 2.05
N ARG A 17 10.50 11.94 2.14
CA ARG A 17 11.18 12.21 3.43
C ARG A 17 11.08 13.70 3.79
N ALA A 18 11.21 14.00 5.08
CA ALA A 18 11.27 15.36 5.63
C ALA A 18 10.09 16.28 5.19
N GLY A 19 8.86 15.87 5.50
CA GLY A 19 7.64 16.67 5.24
C GLY A 19 7.13 16.62 3.81
N LYS A 20 7.83 15.94 2.89
CA LYS A 20 7.33 15.67 1.54
C LYS A 20 6.57 14.34 1.53
N SER A 21 5.39 14.29 0.91
CA SER A 21 4.55 13.09 0.90
C SER A 21 5.10 11.96 0.04
N GLY A 22 5.77 12.29 -1.08
CA GLY A 22 6.16 11.28 -2.07
C GLY A 22 4.96 10.59 -2.73
N VAL A 23 5.21 9.79 -3.77
CA VAL A 23 4.17 8.97 -4.41
C VAL A 23 4.73 7.58 -4.63
N ALA A 24 4.00 6.56 -4.18
CA ALA A 24 4.28 5.16 -4.48
C ALA A 24 3.06 4.59 -5.23
N ILE A 25 3.32 3.97 -6.37
CA ILE A 25 2.30 3.32 -7.21
C ILE A 25 2.56 1.82 -7.15
N THR A 26 1.52 1.06 -6.86
CA THR A 26 1.58 -0.39 -6.69
C THR A 26 0.63 -1.03 -7.68
N PHE A 27 1.13 -1.97 -8.48
CA PHE A 27 0.29 -2.84 -9.30
C PHE A 27 -0.10 -4.07 -8.49
N LEU A 28 -1.38 -4.38 -8.51
CA LEU A 28 -2.00 -5.47 -7.76
C LEU A 28 -2.61 -6.46 -8.75
N GLY A 29 -2.41 -7.74 -8.49
CA GLY A 29 -3.05 -8.85 -9.19
C GLY A 29 -3.76 -9.80 -8.21
N ASN A 30 -4.42 -10.83 -8.76
CA ASN A 30 -5.09 -11.84 -7.95
C ASN A 30 -4.11 -12.65 -7.09
N GLU A 31 -2.85 -12.75 -7.52
CA GLU A 31 -1.76 -13.39 -6.79
C GLU A 31 -1.37 -12.67 -5.49
N ASP A 32 -1.85 -11.44 -5.27
CA ASP A 32 -1.53 -10.62 -4.10
C ASP A 32 -2.63 -10.66 -3.03
N ALA A 33 -3.61 -11.57 -3.14
CA ALA A 33 -4.75 -11.67 -2.23
C ALA A 33 -4.33 -11.77 -0.74
N ASP A 34 -3.26 -12.51 -0.45
CA ASP A 34 -2.76 -12.74 0.91
C ASP A 34 -2.30 -11.47 1.63
N VAL A 35 -1.87 -10.44 0.88
CA VAL A 35 -1.41 -9.16 1.44
C VAL A 35 -2.43 -8.03 1.29
N MET A 36 -3.55 -8.30 0.61
CA MET A 36 -4.56 -7.30 0.26
C MET A 36 -5.26 -6.71 1.50
N TYR A 37 -5.60 -7.58 2.47
CA TYR A 37 -6.25 -7.15 3.70
C TYR A 37 -5.38 -6.16 4.48
N ASP A 38 -4.12 -6.52 4.74
CA ASP A 38 -3.19 -5.66 5.46
C ASP A 38 -2.88 -4.37 4.70
N LEU A 39 -2.76 -4.44 3.38
CA LEU A 39 -2.59 -3.28 2.52
C LEU A 39 -3.75 -2.30 2.68
N LYS A 40 -4.99 -2.79 2.60
CA LYS A 40 -6.20 -1.98 2.77
C LYS A 40 -6.21 -1.32 4.15
N GLN A 41 -5.93 -2.08 5.21
CA GLN A 41 -5.87 -1.53 6.57
C GLN A 41 -4.80 -0.44 6.70
N MET A 42 -3.63 -0.62 6.07
CA MET A 42 -2.57 0.39 6.08
C MET A 42 -2.99 1.66 5.34
N LEU A 43 -3.59 1.52 4.15
CA LEU A 43 -4.09 2.66 3.38
C LEU A 43 -5.21 3.43 4.10
N MET A 44 -6.10 2.73 4.80
CA MET A 44 -7.15 3.35 5.64
C MET A 44 -6.59 4.17 6.81
N LYS A 45 -5.42 3.78 7.34
CA LYS A 45 -4.73 4.52 8.41
C LYS A 45 -3.91 5.71 7.92
N SER A 46 -3.65 5.78 6.61
CA SER A 46 -2.93 6.91 6.01
C SER A 46 -3.83 8.13 5.89
N SER A 47 -3.39 9.27 6.41
CA SER A 47 -4.11 10.55 6.28
C SER A 47 -3.95 11.21 4.91
N ILE A 48 -3.03 10.72 4.08
CA ILE A 48 -2.68 11.30 2.77
C ILE A 48 -3.05 10.39 1.60
N SER A 49 -3.38 9.13 1.87
CA SER A 49 -3.74 8.15 0.85
C SER A 49 -5.25 7.92 0.86
N ARG A 50 -5.82 7.58 -0.30
CA ARG A 50 -7.21 7.11 -0.42
C ARG A 50 -7.20 5.64 -0.81
N VAL A 51 -8.17 4.89 -0.28
CA VAL A 51 -8.45 3.52 -0.72
C VAL A 51 -9.39 3.59 -1.92
N PRO A 52 -8.99 3.10 -3.10
CA PRO A 52 -9.88 3.04 -4.27
C PRO A 52 -11.08 2.11 -4.03
N GLU A 53 -12.23 2.43 -4.61
CA GLU A 53 -13.43 1.58 -4.49
C GLU A 53 -13.29 0.26 -5.27
N GLU A 54 -12.47 0.27 -6.33
CA GLU A 54 -12.16 -0.87 -7.18
C GLU A 54 -11.18 -1.88 -6.55
N THR A 55 -10.62 -1.58 -5.38
CA THR A 55 -9.68 -2.50 -4.72
C THR A 55 -10.41 -3.80 -4.38
N PRO A 56 -9.90 -4.98 -4.80
CA PRO A 56 -10.57 -6.25 -4.56
C PRO A 56 -10.91 -6.44 -3.08
N GLN A 57 -12.15 -6.81 -2.81
CA GLN A 57 -12.61 -7.20 -1.47
C GLN A 57 -12.09 -8.62 -1.24
N ALA A 58 -10.88 -8.74 -0.71
CA ALA A 58 -10.36 -9.99 -0.19
C ALA A 58 -11.20 -10.46 1.00
#